data_AF-A0A3N1GDH0-F1
#
_entry.id   AF-A0A3N1GDH0-F1
#
_cell.length_a   1.000
_cell.length_b   1.000
_cell.length_c   1.000
_cell.angle_alpha   90.00
_cell.angle_beta   90.00
_cell.angle_gamma   90.00
#
_symmetry.space_group_name_H-M   'P 1'
#
loop_
_entity.id
_entity.type
_entity.pdbx_description
1 polymer ?
#
loop_
_entity_poly.entity_id
_entity_poly.type
_entity_poly.pdbx_seq_one_letter_code
_entity_poly.pdbx_strand_id
1 'polypeptide(L)'
;MTRPPIAFEPDLTDVVTAVVIPMDGITRRVVAMGVAVELWDPQRGTALPRRLVRNLSGHHVLLNEPADQDLTFRVVPGRAGYRGPVLVAFNPAAEGISRVVPLERRPDADFADVTTLVRGLIVRSATPVAEAVISARPSPPAGPQFPATTDERGVFALAVHLGETGPVRTTLHVEPGGGAARDVIVDLERGLTHVFTEVIDLDQTTTPQFTHQIRP
;
A
#
# COMPACT_ATOMS: atom_id res chain seq x y z
N MET A 1 9.73 30.30 -37.36
CA MET A 1 8.76 30.83 -36.38
C MET A 1 8.85 29.97 -35.13
N THR A 2 9.52 30.45 -34.09
CA THR A 2 9.62 29.79 -32.79
C THR A 2 8.37 30.09 -32.00
N ARG A 3 7.67 29.04 -31.55
CA ARG A 3 6.52 29.16 -30.65
C ARG A 3 7.02 29.83 -29.36
N PRO A 4 6.39 30.91 -28.87
CA PRO A 4 6.81 31.51 -27.61
C PRO A 4 6.67 30.45 -26.50
N PRO A 5 7.60 30.43 -25.52
CA PRO A 5 7.44 29.58 -24.35
C PRO A 5 6.12 29.94 -23.68
N ILE A 6 5.37 28.92 -23.26
CA ILE A 6 4.17 29.10 -22.44
C ILE A 6 4.63 29.86 -21.19
N ALA A 7 4.24 31.13 -21.09
CA ALA A 7 4.53 31.94 -19.92
C ALA A 7 3.64 31.43 -18.78
N PHE A 8 4.25 30.82 -17.77
CA PHE A 8 3.61 30.63 -16.48
C PHE A 8 3.62 32.00 -15.80
N GLU A 9 2.47 32.47 -15.31
CA GLU A 9 2.36 33.73 -14.60
C GLU A 9 3.31 33.70 -13.39
N PRO A 10 4.37 34.53 -13.34
CA PRO A 10 5.48 34.38 -12.39
C PRO A 10 5.07 34.56 -10.93
N ASP A 11 3.86 35.08 -10.67
CA ASP A 11 3.31 35.33 -9.34
C ASP A 11 2.16 34.38 -8.95
N LEU A 12 1.78 33.43 -9.82
CA LEU A 12 0.82 32.37 -9.52
C LEU A 12 1.54 31.03 -9.31
N THR A 13 2.33 30.95 -8.23
CA THR A 13 2.83 29.64 -7.81
C THR A 13 1.76 28.94 -6.97
N ASP A 14 1.19 27.86 -7.49
CA ASP A 14 0.33 26.99 -6.70
C ASP A 14 1.12 26.43 -5.50
N VAL A 15 0.65 26.73 -4.30
CA VAL A 15 1.24 26.22 -3.05
C VAL A 15 0.48 24.99 -2.61
N VAL A 16 1.21 23.90 -2.37
CA VAL A 16 0.64 22.69 -1.77
C VAL A 16 0.32 22.97 -0.31
N THR A 17 -0.96 23.00 0.03
CA THR A 17 -1.42 23.13 1.41
C THR A 17 -1.42 21.78 2.11
N ALA A 18 -1.97 20.75 1.46
CA ALA A 18 -2.09 19.43 2.08
C ALA A 18 -2.08 18.30 1.06
N VAL A 19 -1.62 17.13 1.47
CA VAL A 19 -1.66 15.91 0.65
C VAL A 19 -2.34 14.79 1.43
N VAL A 20 -3.37 14.20 0.85
CA VAL A 20 -4.05 13.02 1.39
C VAL A 20 -3.64 11.80 0.56
N ILE A 21 -3.11 10.78 1.25
CA ILE A 21 -2.57 9.56 0.65
C ILE A 21 -3.39 8.37 1.15
N PRO A 22 -4.43 7.94 0.40
CA PRO A 22 -5.16 6.73 0.72
C PRO A 22 -4.24 5.53 0.53
N MET A 23 -4.10 4.71 1.57
CA MET A 23 -3.17 3.58 1.59
C MET A 23 -3.90 2.33 2.03
N ASP A 24 -3.71 1.23 1.33
CA ASP A 24 -4.22 -0.08 1.74
C ASP A 24 -3.61 -0.45 3.10
N GLY A 25 -4.45 -0.64 4.11
CA GLY A 25 -4.00 -0.84 5.49
C GLY A 25 -3.15 -2.10 5.69
N ILE A 26 -3.26 -3.07 4.78
CA ILE A 26 -2.57 -4.36 4.84
C ILE A 26 -1.28 -4.32 4.02
N THR A 27 -1.39 -4.03 2.72
CA THR A 27 -0.27 -4.07 1.76
C THR A 27 0.60 -2.81 1.77
N ARG A 28 0.14 -1.74 2.44
CA ARG A 28 0.80 -0.43 2.49
C ARG A 28 1.00 0.24 1.11
N ARG A 29 0.28 -0.23 0.08
CA ARG A 29 0.29 0.39 -1.25
C ARG A 29 -0.67 1.58 -1.31
N VAL A 30 -0.29 2.60 -2.07
CA VAL A 30 -1.17 3.74 -2.39
C VAL A 30 -2.35 3.25 -3.22
N VAL A 31 -3.57 3.64 -2.84
CA VAL A 31 -4.80 3.36 -3.59
C VAL A 31 -5.06 4.54 -4.53
N ALA A 32 -4.52 4.43 -5.75
CA ALA A 32 -4.49 5.53 -6.72
C ALA A 32 -5.81 5.74 -7.51
N MET A 33 -6.77 4.82 -7.43
CA MET A 33 -8.03 4.89 -8.19
C MET A 33 -9.22 4.51 -7.32
N GLY A 34 -10.43 4.93 -7.73
CA GLY A 34 -11.68 4.58 -7.05
C GLY A 34 -11.87 5.22 -5.66
N VAL A 35 -10.95 6.09 -5.24
CA VAL A 35 -11.06 6.89 -4.01
C VAL A 35 -11.37 8.33 -4.37
N ALA A 36 -12.47 8.85 -3.82
CA ALA A 36 -12.77 10.28 -3.84
C ALA A 36 -12.32 10.89 -2.50
N VAL A 37 -11.72 12.08 -2.55
CA VAL A 37 -11.37 12.86 -1.36
C VAL A 37 -11.95 14.26 -1.56
N GLU A 38 -12.71 14.70 -0.57
CA GLU A 38 -13.41 15.98 -0.55
C GLU A 38 -12.93 16.76 0.69
N LEU A 39 -12.71 18.06 0.54
CA LEU A 39 -12.63 18.93 1.71
C LEU A 39 -14.03 19.05 2.30
N TRP A 40 -14.17 18.83 3.61
CA TRP A 40 -15.44 18.60 4.28
C TRP A 40 -15.67 19.62 5.38
N ASP A 41 -16.88 20.19 5.41
CA ASP A 41 -17.36 21.00 6.53
C ASP A 41 -18.09 20.08 7.52
N PRO A 42 -17.49 19.72 8.66
CA PRO A 42 -18.10 18.81 9.61
C PRO A 42 -19.32 19.42 10.32
N GLN A 43 -19.40 20.76 10.42
CA GLN A 43 -20.54 21.42 11.06
C GLN A 43 -21.77 21.42 10.17
N ARG A 44 -21.56 21.64 8.86
CA ARG A 44 -22.64 21.63 7.87
C ARG A 44 -22.95 20.25 7.31
N GLY A 45 -22.05 19.28 7.49
CA GLY A 45 -22.21 17.95 6.94
C GLY A 45 -22.20 17.94 5.41
N THR A 46 -21.42 18.83 4.79
CA THR A 46 -21.36 19.01 3.34
C THR A 46 -19.93 19.15 2.83
N ALA A 47 -19.69 18.74 1.58
CA ALA A 47 -18.42 18.99 0.92
C ALA A 47 -18.29 20.48 0.58
N LEU A 48 -17.10 21.04 0.82
CA LEU A 48 -16.77 22.38 0.35
C LEU A 48 -16.55 22.34 -1.17
N PRO A 49 -16.83 23.44 -1.90
CA PRO A 49 -16.71 23.47 -3.36
C PRO A 49 -15.25 23.41 -3.88
N ARG A 50 -14.29 23.20 -2.98
CA ARG A 50 -12.86 23.12 -3.27
C ARG A 50 -12.51 21.73 -3.77
N ARG A 51 -11.85 21.67 -4.94
CA ARG A 51 -11.44 20.42 -5.55
C ARG A 51 -9.97 20.14 -5.24
N LEU A 52 -9.70 18.93 -4.78
CA LEU A 52 -8.34 18.41 -4.70
C LEU A 52 -7.90 17.97 -6.11
N VAL A 53 -6.63 18.21 -6.43
CA VAL A 53 -6.00 17.74 -7.67
C VAL A 53 -5.36 16.37 -7.39
N ARG A 54 -5.35 15.48 -8.39
CA ARG A 54 -4.60 14.22 -8.29
C ARG A 54 -3.22 14.41 -8.94
N ASN A 55 -2.14 14.10 -8.23
CA ASN A 55 -0.80 14.11 -8.81
C ASN A 55 -0.49 12.79 -9.54
N LEU A 56 0.69 12.70 -10.19
CA LEU A 56 1.12 11.51 -10.95
C LEU A 56 1.26 10.25 -10.08
N SER A 57 1.53 10.39 -8.78
CA SER A 57 1.59 9.30 -7.81
C SER A 57 0.21 8.85 -7.32
N GLY A 58 -0.87 9.49 -7.80
CA GLY A 58 -2.24 9.18 -7.40
C GLY A 58 -2.68 9.81 -6.08
N HIS A 59 -1.85 10.68 -5.47
CA HIS A 59 -2.18 11.37 -4.22
C HIS A 59 -3.19 12.50 -4.47
N HIS A 60 -4.00 12.80 -3.45
CA HIS A 60 -4.93 13.92 -3.48
C HIS A 60 -4.29 15.15 -2.86
N VAL A 61 -4.14 16.20 -3.64
CA VAL A 61 -3.40 17.41 -3.28
C VAL A 61 -4.39 18.58 -3.18
N LEU A 62 -4.37 19.25 -2.04
CA LEU A 62 -5.05 20.51 -1.81
C LEU A 62 -4.07 21.66 -2.04
N LEU A 63 -4.49 22.66 -2.80
CA LEU A 63 -3.68 23.81 -3.19
C LEU A 63 -4.30 25.10 -2.66
N ASN A 64 -3.45 26.06 -2.29
CA ASN A 64 -3.81 27.46 -2.01
C ASN A 64 -4.89 27.68 -0.94
N GLU A 65 -5.06 26.74 -0.01
CA GLU A 65 -5.91 26.94 1.18
C GLU A 65 -5.08 27.57 2.32
N PRO A 66 -5.72 28.38 3.19
CA PRO A 66 -5.03 28.97 4.33
C PRO A 66 -4.33 27.91 5.19
N ALA A 67 -3.05 28.12 5.43
CA ALA A 67 -2.30 27.32 6.40
C ALA A 67 -2.81 27.59 7.83
N ASP A 68 -2.39 26.74 8.77
CA ASP A 68 -2.66 26.87 10.20
C ASP A 68 -4.14 26.73 10.61
N GLN A 69 -4.98 26.15 9.74
CA GLN A 69 -6.38 25.84 10.03
C GLN A 69 -6.62 24.32 10.07
N ASP A 70 -7.49 23.87 10.98
CA ASP A 70 -7.91 22.47 10.99
C ASP A 70 -8.76 22.16 9.74
N LEU A 71 -8.22 21.36 8.84
CA LEU A 71 -8.90 20.91 7.65
C LEU A 71 -9.42 19.50 7.86
N THR A 72 -10.70 19.28 7.56
CA THR A 72 -11.31 17.95 7.58
C THR A 72 -11.49 17.45 6.16
N PHE A 73 -11.00 16.23 5.90
CA PHE A 73 -11.14 15.55 4.62
C PHE A 73 -12.09 14.37 4.77
N ARG A 74 -13.04 14.26 3.84
CA ARG A 74 -13.89 13.08 3.70
C ARG A 74 -13.36 12.19 2.59
N VAL A 75 -12.88 11.02 2.97
CA VAL A 75 -12.33 10.00 2.06
C VAL A 75 -13.43 8.97 1.80
N VAL A 76 -13.83 8.83 0.54
CA VAL A 76 -14.87 7.91 0.08
C VAL A 76 -14.24 6.86 -0.83
N PRO A 77 -13.83 5.69 -0.28
CA PRO A 77 -13.07 4.70 -1.03
C PRO A 77 -13.94 3.53 -1.49
N GLY A 78 -15.26 3.64 -1.39
CA GLY A 78 -16.19 2.53 -1.65
C GLY A 78 -16.12 1.96 -3.06
N ARG A 79 -15.83 2.80 -4.08
CA ARG A 79 -15.62 2.34 -5.46
C ARG A 79 -14.30 1.60 -5.66
N ALA A 80 -13.34 1.76 -4.74
CA ALA A 80 -12.08 1.02 -4.72
C ALA A 80 -12.16 -0.27 -3.86
N GLY A 81 -13.33 -0.60 -3.30
CA GLY A 81 -13.50 -1.80 -2.48
C GLY A 81 -13.08 -1.62 -1.01
N TYR A 82 -13.06 -0.40 -0.48
CA TYR A 82 -12.71 -0.16 0.92
C TYR A 82 -13.90 0.38 1.73
N ARG A 83 -13.86 0.13 3.05
CA ARG A 83 -14.80 0.69 4.01
C ARG A 83 -14.65 2.20 4.06
N GLY A 84 -15.77 2.87 4.26
CA GLY A 84 -15.83 4.32 4.40
C GLY A 84 -17.28 4.82 4.32
N PRO A 85 -17.50 6.14 4.36
CA PRO A 85 -16.47 7.19 4.35
C PRO A 85 -15.61 7.24 5.63
N VAL A 86 -14.39 7.75 5.51
CA VAL A 86 -13.48 8.05 6.61
C VAL A 86 -13.30 9.56 6.70
N LEU A 87 -13.42 10.14 7.90
CA LEU A 87 -13.12 11.54 8.15
C LEU A 87 -11.72 11.66 8.76
N VAL A 88 -10.90 12.53 8.20
CA VAL A 88 -9.55 12.78 8.67
C VAL A 88 -9.36 14.29 8.83
N ALA A 89 -9.13 14.72 10.06
CA ALA A 89 -8.79 16.11 10.35
C ALA A 89 -7.30 16.24 10.62
N PHE A 90 -6.68 17.26 10.05
CA PHE A 90 -5.34 17.70 10.41
C PHE A 90 -5.12 19.17 10.04
N ASN A 91 -4.20 19.80 10.76
CA ASN A 91 -3.76 21.16 10.50
C ASN A 91 -2.52 21.11 9.60
N PRO A 92 -2.58 21.54 8.34
CA PRO A 92 -1.38 21.78 7.55
C PRO A 92 -0.70 23.06 8.05
N ALA A 93 0.45 22.90 8.70
CA ALA A 93 1.33 24.02 9.04
C ALA A 93 1.74 24.81 7.77
N ALA A 94 2.37 25.97 7.95
CA ALA A 94 2.85 26.84 6.86
C ALA A 94 3.60 26.13 5.71
N GLU A 95 4.25 25.00 6.00
CA GLU A 95 4.85 24.09 5.02
C GLU A 95 3.93 22.86 4.87
N GLY A 96 3.27 22.72 3.71
CA GLY A 96 2.18 21.77 3.53
C GLY A 96 2.47 20.33 3.99
N ILE A 97 1.47 19.69 4.60
CA ILE A 97 1.62 18.38 5.28
C ILE A 97 0.98 17.25 4.49
N SER A 98 1.65 16.09 4.47
CA SER A 98 1.10 14.83 3.96
C SER A 98 0.45 14.00 5.07
N ARG A 99 -0.73 13.45 4.80
CA ARG A 99 -1.49 12.58 5.70
C ARG A 99 -1.78 11.25 5.03
N VAL A 100 -1.25 10.17 5.60
CA VAL A 100 -1.58 8.80 5.22
C VAL A 100 -2.91 8.41 5.84
N VAL A 101 -3.82 7.92 5.01
CA VAL A 101 -5.14 7.43 5.43
C VAL A 101 -5.18 5.92 5.22
N PRO A 102 -5.00 5.11 6.27
CA PRO A 102 -5.10 3.67 6.15
C PRO A 102 -6.55 3.28 5.83
N LEU A 103 -6.73 2.51 4.77
CA LEU A 103 -8.03 2.03 4.31
C LEU A 103 -8.19 0.55 4.69
N GLU A 104 -9.33 0.25 5.31
CA GLU A 104 -9.76 -1.12 5.56
C GLU A 104 -10.58 -1.61 4.37
N ARG A 105 -10.31 -2.80 3.85
CA ARG A 105 -11.12 -3.35 2.75
C ARG A 105 -12.49 -3.77 3.21
N ARG A 106 -13.48 -3.69 2.32
CA ARG A 106 -14.78 -4.31 2.59
C ARG A 106 -14.62 -5.84 2.54
N PRO A 107 -15.42 -6.60 3.31
CA PRO A 107 -15.44 -8.05 3.22
C PRO A 107 -15.83 -8.56 1.83
N ASP A 108 -16.64 -7.80 1.09
CA ASP A 108 -17.16 -8.13 -0.24
C ASP A 108 -16.42 -7.43 -1.39
N ALA A 109 -15.35 -6.71 -1.09
CA ALA A 109 -14.48 -6.18 -2.12
C ALA A 109 -13.57 -7.27 -2.65
N ASP A 110 -13.21 -7.20 -3.93
CA ASP A 110 -12.29 -8.12 -4.58
C ASP A 110 -10.88 -8.08 -3.94
N PHE A 111 -10.73 -8.74 -2.81
CA PHE A 111 -9.82 -9.85 -2.70
C PHE A 111 -10.69 -11.09 -2.60
N ALA A 112 -10.50 -12.07 -3.47
CA ALA A 112 -11.18 -13.35 -3.25
C ALA A 112 -10.93 -13.77 -1.78
N ASP A 113 -11.95 -14.26 -1.06
CA ASP A 113 -11.93 -14.78 0.33
C ASP A 113 -10.83 -15.83 0.61
N VAL A 114 -10.01 -16.09 -0.40
CA VAL A 114 -8.96 -17.07 -0.53
C VAL A 114 -7.57 -16.42 -0.47
N THR A 115 -7.49 -15.09 -0.42
CA THR A 115 -6.22 -14.37 -0.51
C THR A 115 -5.46 -14.52 0.80
N THR A 116 -4.33 -15.21 0.72
CA THR A 116 -3.41 -15.48 1.82
C THR A 116 -2.35 -14.39 1.90
N LEU A 117 -2.11 -13.87 3.09
CA LEU A 117 -1.06 -12.87 3.32
C LEU A 117 0.17 -13.55 3.88
N VAL A 118 1.33 -13.31 3.26
CA VAL A 118 2.63 -13.79 3.74
C VAL A 118 3.50 -12.60 4.11
N ARG A 119 4.06 -12.60 5.32
CA ARG A 119 4.89 -11.50 5.83
C ARG A 119 6.20 -12.06 6.36
N GLY A 120 7.28 -11.32 6.15
CA GLY A 120 8.60 -11.72 6.65
C GLY A 120 9.65 -10.63 6.50
N LEU A 121 10.86 -11.01 6.88
CA LEU A 121 12.06 -10.19 6.84
C LEU A 121 13.11 -10.91 5.99
N ILE A 122 13.62 -10.26 4.95
CA ILE A 122 14.71 -10.77 4.11
C ILE A 122 16.03 -10.14 4.59
N VAL A 123 17.01 -11.00 4.86
CA VAL A 123 18.38 -10.59 5.19
C VAL A 123 19.38 -11.33 4.30
N ARG A 124 20.60 -10.82 4.23
CA ARG A 124 21.77 -11.51 3.67
C ARG A 124 22.90 -11.36 4.67
N SER A 125 23.36 -12.46 5.25
CA SER A 125 24.39 -12.43 6.31
C SER A 125 24.02 -11.43 7.43
N ALA A 126 22.79 -11.57 7.95
CA ALA A 126 22.18 -10.70 8.98
C ALA A 126 21.95 -9.22 8.60
N THR A 127 22.26 -8.79 7.37
CA THR A 127 21.99 -7.43 6.88
C THR A 127 20.66 -7.41 6.12
N PRO A 128 19.71 -6.50 6.44
CA PRO A 128 18.46 -6.37 5.69
C PRO A 128 18.68 -6.12 4.19
N VAL A 129 17.84 -6.73 3.35
CA VAL A 129 17.90 -6.57 1.89
C VAL A 129 16.72 -5.72 1.43
N ALA A 130 16.99 -4.46 1.10
CA ALA A 130 16.01 -3.56 0.50
C ALA A 130 15.78 -3.89 -0.98
N GLU A 131 14.62 -3.48 -1.50
CA GLU A 131 14.26 -3.58 -2.93
C GLU A 131 14.28 -5.00 -3.53
N ALA A 132 14.33 -6.04 -2.70
CA ALA A 132 14.20 -7.42 -3.15
C ALA A 132 12.77 -7.67 -3.63
N VAL A 133 12.62 -8.32 -4.79
CA VAL A 133 11.32 -8.72 -5.33
C VAL A 133 10.99 -10.12 -4.86
N ILE A 134 9.81 -10.28 -4.26
CA ILE A 134 9.29 -11.56 -3.77
C ILE A 134 8.06 -11.91 -4.59
N SER A 135 8.04 -13.10 -5.17
CA SER A 135 6.88 -13.66 -5.86
C SER A 135 6.54 -15.05 -5.31
N ALA A 136 5.28 -15.45 -5.42
CA ALA A 136 4.82 -16.78 -5.00
C ALA A 136 4.43 -17.61 -6.22
N ARG A 137 4.73 -18.91 -6.16
CA ARG A 137 4.34 -19.92 -7.15
C ARG A 137 3.70 -21.10 -6.41
N PRO A 138 2.38 -21.08 -6.17
CA PRO A 138 1.69 -22.21 -5.56
C PRO A 138 1.66 -23.42 -6.50
N SER A 139 1.62 -24.61 -5.92
CA SER A 139 1.47 -25.88 -6.64
C SER A 139 0.27 -26.65 -6.06
N PRO A 140 -0.84 -26.79 -6.80
CA PRO A 140 -1.03 -26.36 -8.19
C PRO A 140 -1.06 -24.83 -8.36
N PRO A 141 -0.71 -24.29 -9.55
CA PRO A 141 -0.81 -22.87 -9.83
C PRO A 141 -2.23 -22.35 -9.62
N ALA A 142 -2.35 -21.22 -8.90
CA ALA A 142 -3.64 -20.65 -8.55
C ALA A 142 -3.64 -19.14 -8.71
N GLY A 143 -4.61 -18.63 -9.47
CA GLY A 143 -4.90 -17.20 -9.61
C GLY A 143 -3.74 -16.30 -10.04
N PRO A 144 -3.98 -14.99 -10.13
CA PRO A 144 -2.91 -14.01 -10.31
C PRO A 144 -2.04 -13.92 -9.04
N GLN A 145 -0.74 -13.75 -9.24
CA GLN A 145 0.23 -13.55 -8.17
C GLN A 145 0.67 -12.09 -8.19
N PHE A 146 0.81 -11.49 -7.01
CA PHE A 146 1.16 -10.08 -6.88
C PHE A 146 2.52 -9.96 -6.20
N PRO A 147 3.61 -9.79 -6.96
CA PRO A 147 4.93 -9.63 -6.37
C PRO A 147 4.97 -8.47 -5.37
N ALA A 148 5.73 -8.64 -4.31
CA ALA A 148 6.03 -7.62 -3.31
C ALA A 148 7.49 -7.19 -3.42
N THR A 149 7.80 -6.00 -2.92
CA THR A 149 9.17 -5.48 -2.85
C THR A 149 9.48 -5.16 -1.39
N THR A 150 10.68 -5.51 -0.90
CA THR A 150 11.07 -5.19 0.47
C THR A 150 11.32 -3.69 0.68
N ASP A 151 11.02 -3.20 1.88
CA ASP A 151 11.41 -1.85 2.33
C ASP A 151 12.89 -1.78 2.74
N GLU A 152 13.36 -0.60 3.15
CA GLU A 152 14.75 -0.38 3.62
C GLU A 152 15.17 -1.28 4.79
N ARG A 153 14.20 -1.82 5.53
CA ARG A 153 14.42 -2.75 6.64
C ARG A 153 14.33 -4.19 6.20
N GLY A 154 14.21 -4.49 4.91
CA GLY A 154 14.06 -5.86 4.38
C GLY A 154 12.68 -6.48 4.61
N VAL A 155 11.69 -5.70 5.07
CA VAL A 155 10.35 -6.20 5.40
C VAL A 155 9.49 -6.29 4.14
N PHE A 156 8.71 -7.37 4.00
CA PHE A 156 7.72 -7.50 2.93
C PHE A 156 6.34 -7.95 3.42
N ALA A 157 5.34 -7.70 2.58
CA ALA A 157 3.99 -8.24 2.70
C ALA A 157 3.49 -8.67 1.31
N LEU A 158 3.38 -9.98 1.11
CA LEU A 158 3.02 -10.62 -0.15
C LEU A 158 1.58 -11.15 -0.08
N ALA A 159 0.75 -10.78 -1.06
CA ALA A 159 -0.58 -11.35 -1.23
C ALA A 159 -0.51 -12.51 -2.23
N VAL A 160 -0.97 -13.69 -1.81
CA VAL A 160 -0.93 -14.93 -2.56
C VAL A 160 -2.35 -15.46 -2.75
N HIS A 161 -2.73 -15.78 -3.98
CA HIS A 161 -3.98 -16.45 -4.26
C HIS A 161 -3.77 -17.97 -4.22
N LEU A 162 -4.58 -18.68 -3.42
CA LEU A 162 -4.55 -20.14 -3.30
C LEU A 162 -5.88 -20.74 -3.76
N GLY A 163 -5.83 -21.77 -4.60
CA GLY A 163 -7.02 -22.35 -5.22
C GLY A 163 -7.74 -23.39 -4.34
N GLU A 164 -7.00 -24.05 -3.45
CA GLU A 164 -7.50 -25.19 -2.67
C GLU A 164 -7.77 -24.82 -1.19
N THR A 165 -8.62 -25.62 -0.53
CA THR A 165 -8.84 -25.56 0.92
C THR A 165 -7.89 -26.55 1.61
N GLY A 166 -6.88 -26.04 2.30
CA GLY A 166 -5.83 -26.82 2.98
C GLY A 166 -4.44 -26.22 2.77
N PRO A 167 -3.38 -26.85 3.29
CA PRO A 167 -2.00 -26.43 3.03
C PRO A 167 -1.63 -26.62 1.55
N VAL A 168 -1.23 -25.53 0.89
CA VAL A 168 -0.79 -25.50 -0.50
C VAL A 168 0.72 -25.24 -0.53
N ARG A 169 1.47 -26.20 -1.06
CA ARG A 169 2.92 -26.07 -1.25
C ARG A 169 3.21 -24.92 -2.20
N THR A 170 3.92 -23.91 -1.72
CA THR A 170 4.18 -22.67 -2.42
C THR A 170 5.67 -22.38 -2.42
N THR A 171 6.22 -22.08 -3.60
CA THR A 171 7.59 -21.59 -3.73
C THR A 171 7.57 -20.06 -3.69
N LEU A 172 8.20 -19.48 -2.68
CA LEU A 172 8.51 -18.06 -2.63
C LEU A 172 9.85 -17.84 -3.33
N HIS A 173 9.80 -17.18 -4.50
CA HIS A 173 10.99 -16.81 -5.25
C HIS A 173 11.41 -15.39 -4.85
N VAL A 174 12.62 -15.26 -4.32
CA VAL A 174 13.21 -14.00 -3.86
C VAL A 174 14.35 -13.60 -4.79
N GLU A 175 14.18 -12.49 -5.49
CA GLU A 175 15.18 -11.89 -6.36
C GLU A 175 15.72 -10.62 -5.69
N PRO A 176 16.93 -10.66 -5.09
CA PRO A 176 17.54 -9.46 -4.54
C PRO A 176 17.94 -8.54 -5.70
N GLY A 177 17.78 -7.21 -5.57
CA GLY A 177 18.20 -6.21 -6.57
C GLY A 177 19.71 -6.22 -6.93
N GLY A 178 20.47 -7.17 -6.37
CA GLY A 178 21.79 -7.61 -6.77
C GLY A 178 22.11 -8.95 -6.10
N GLY A 179 22.75 -9.87 -6.83
CA GLY A 179 23.15 -11.19 -6.34
C GLY A 179 22.25 -12.34 -6.82
N ALA A 180 22.48 -13.54 -6.29
CA ALA A 180 21.73 -14.74 -6.68
C ALA A 180 20.34 -14.75 -6.05
N ALA A 181 19.33 -15.14 -6.85
CA ALA A 181 17.98 -15.40 -6.38
C ALA A 181 17.92 -16.65 -5.50
N ARG A 182 16.90 -16.71 -4.63
CA ARG A 182 16.67 -17.83 -3.72
C ARG A 182 15.21 -18.26 -3.76
N ASP A 183 15.00 -19.57 -3.80
CA ASP A 183 13.68 -20.18 -3.61
C ASP A 183 13.51 -20.65 -2.16
N VAL A 184 12.37 -20.33 -1.57
CA VAL A 184 11.96 -20.81 -0.24
C VAL A 184 10.64 -21.55 -0.40
N ILE A 185 10.62 -22.83 -0.07
CA ILE A 185 9.43 -23.67 -0.21
C ILE A 185 8.71 -23.71 1.14
N VAL A 186 7.44 -23.34 1.15
CA VAL A 186 6.60 -23.30 2.34
C VAL A 186 5.21 -23.82 2.05
N ASP A 187 4.48 -24.25 3.07
CA ASP A 187 3.06 -24.57 2.93
C ASP A 187 2.23 -23.37 3.38
N LEU A 188 1.34 -22.91 2.50
CA LEU A 188 0.45 -21.79 2.78
C LEU A 188 -0.99 -22.26 2.84
N GLU A 189 -1.72 -21.76 3.82
CA GLU A 189 -3.15 -22.02 3.96
C GLU A 189 -3.97 -20.80 3.52
N ARG A 190 -5.03 -21.11 2.78
CA ARG A 190 -5.98 -20.16 2.20
C ARG A 190 -6.61 -19.26 3.26
N GLY A 191 -6.62 -17.95 3.02
CA GLY A 191 -7.33 -16.96 3.87
C GLY A 191 -6.67 -16.66 5.22
N LEU A 192 -5.51 -17.25 5.50
CA LEU A 192 -4.74 -16.98 6.72
C LEU A 192 -3.66 -15.91 6.50
N THR A 193 -3.18 -15.36 7.61
CA THR A 193 -1.95 -14.56 7.64
C THR A 193 -0.81 -15.42 8.17
N HIS A 194 0.17 -15.65 7.30
CA HIS A 194 1.40 -16.38 7.56
C HIS A 194 2.50 -15.38 7.86
N VAL A 195 3.05 -15.43 9.07
CA VAL A 195 4.17 -14.58 9.49
C VAL A 195 5.36 -15.46 9.79
N PHE A 196 6.47 -15.26 9.08
CA PHE A 196 7.70 -15.98 9.37
C PHE A 196 8.19 -15.65 10.79
N THR A 197 8.47 -16.67 11.59
CA THR A 197 9.05 -16.50 12.95
C THR A 197 10.54 -16.23 12.92
N GLU A 198 11.17 -16.53 11.80
CA GLU A 198 12.60 -16.40 11.57
C GLU A 198 12.84 -15.57 10.30
N VAL A 199 14.02 -14.98 10.21
CA VAL A 199 14.42 -14.23 9.01
C VAL A 199 14.70 -15.19 7.85
N ILE A 200 14.40 -14.78 6.63
CA ILE A 200 14.87 -15.48 5.43
C ILE A 200 16.26 -14.94 5.11
N ASP A 201 17.30 -15.67 5.51
CA ASP A 201 18.69 -15.33 5.17
C ASP A 201 19.09 -15.88 3.80
N LEU A 202 19.29 -15.01 2.81
CA LEU A 202 19.59 -15.39 1.43
C LEU A 202 20.85 -16.24 1.25
N ASP A 203 21.78 -16.24 2.22
CA ASP A 203 23.00 -17.05 2.17
C ASP A 203 22.84 -18.43 2.82
N GLN A 204 21.71 -18.69 3.48
CA GLN A 204 21.41 -19.96 4.14
C GLN A 204 20.39 -20.78 3.34
N THR A 205 20.36 -22.10 3.57
CA THR A 205 19.39 -23.00 2.93
C THR A 205 18.22 -23.37 3.85
N THR A 206 18.24 -22.95 5.11
CA THR A 206 17.21 -23.27 6.11
C THR A 206 15.85 -22.71 5.69
N THR A 207 14.81 -23.53 5.77
CA THR A 207 13.42 -23.09 5.55
C THR A 207 12.87 -22.48 6.84
N PRO A 208 12.57 -21.17 6.87
CA PRO A 208 12.04 -20.53 8.07
C PRO A 208 10.60 -20.96 8.34
N GLN A 209 10.25 -21.06 9.62
CA GLN A 209 8.93 -21.49 10.07
C GLN A 209 7.91 -20.34 10.08
N PHE A 210 6.61 -20.68 10.05
CA PHE A 210 5.51 -19.73 10.22
C PHE A 210 4.95 -19.75 11.64
N THR A 211 4.42 -18.59 12.03
CA THR A 211 3.32 -18.51 13.00
C THR A 211 2.07 -18.06 12.25
N HIS A 212 0.97 -18.76 12.52
CA HIS A 212 -0.34 -18.34 12.04
C HIS A 212 -0.89 -17.34 13.04
N GLN A 213 -1.13 -16.10 12.60
CA GLN A 213 -2.06 -15.25 13.32
C GLN A 213 -3.46 -15.68 12.93
N ILE A 214 -4.05 -16.55 13.75
CA ILE A 214 -5.50 -16.79 13.69
C ILE A 214 -6.13 -15.45 14.05
N ARG A 215 -6.91 -14.86 13.13
CA ARG A 215 -7.66 -13.63 13.41
C ARG A 215 -8.49 -13.84 14.70
N PRO A 216 -8.48 -12.91 15.66
CA PRO A 216 -9.57 -12.83 16.63
C PRO A 216 -10.89 -12.50 15.92
#